data_AF-A0A662SIF2-F1
#
_entry.id   AF-A0A662SIF2-F1
#
_cell.length_a   1.000
_cell.length_b   1.000
_cell.length_c   1.000
_cell.angle_alpha   90.00
_cell.angle_beta   90.00
_cell.angle_gamma   90.00
#
_symmetry.space_group_name_H-M   'P 1'
#
loop_
_entity.id
_entity.type
_entity.pdbx_description
1 polymer ?
#
loop_
_entity_poly.entity_id
_entity_poly.type
_entity_poly.pdbx_seq_one_letter_code
_entity_poly.pdbx_strand_id
1 'polypeptide(L)'
;MREITEVEVILEEMDEEDTPGALLETYLENFDHLLPDWLKNFLREIEVMTKEDFEELKEKNLDIGVPDDPWFNCDWPTLIPRLLYKMIHVFGYPIIKTFQSRHGLFAYFFRYKGHIIRVDDRKGYLRFIHRTVFPVGKREETSPPEDAEKVLDEFWDNLTRFALTVTPMNYAGALQYL
;
A
#
# COMPACT_ATOMS: atom_id res chain seq x y z
N MET A 1 0.10 8.72 -30.18
CA MET A 1 -0.74 8.25 -29.05
C MET A 1 -0.12 8.81 -27.80
N ARG A 2 -0.91 9.43 -26.91
CA ARG A 2 -0.43 9.83 -25.59
C ARG A 2 -0.14 8.55 -24.79
N GLU A 3 1.01 8.49 -24.14
CA GLU A 3 1.31 7.41 -23.19
C GLU A 3 0.37 7.59 -21.98
N ILE A 4 -0.42 6.56 -21.68
CA ILE A 4 -1.30 6.57 -20.51
C ILE A 4 -0.40 6.32 -19.30
N THR A 5 -0.45 7.21 -18.31
CA THR A 5 0.37 7.11 -17.10
C THR A 5 -0.19 6.10 -16.10
N GLU A 6 0.64 5.57 -15.21
CA GLU A 6 0.16 4.65 -14.16
C GLU A 6 -0.82 5.39 -13.22
N VAL A 7 -0.54 6.65 -12.90
CA VAL A 7 -1.46 7.51 -12.12
C VAL A 7 -2.82 7.68 -12.80
N GLU A 8 -2.86 7.87 -14.12
CA GLU A 8 -4.13 7.96 -14.88
C GLU A 8 -4.94 6.66 -14.76
N VAL A 9 -4.28 5.51 -14.89
CA VAL A 9 -4.94 4.19 -14.73
C VAL A 9 -5.50 4.02 -13.33
N ILE A 10 -4.72 4.38 -12.29
CA ILE A 10 -5.18 4.25 -10.90
C ILE A 10 -6.41 5.11 -10.64
N LEU A 11 -6.40 6.37 -11.08
CA LEU A 11 -7.53 7.29 -10.90
C LEU A 11 -8.81 6.83 -11.61
N GLU A 12 -8.69 6.14 -12.74
CA GLU A 12 -9.84 5.53 -13.44
C GLU A 12 -10.42 4.33 -12.69
N GLU A 13 -9.62 3.67 -11.84
CA GLU A 13 -9.99 2.45 -11.11
C GLU A 13 -10.42 2.71 -9.65
N MET A 14 -10.17 3.90 -9.10
CA MET A 14 -10.60 4.27 -7.76
C MET A 14 -12.05 4.77 -7.75
N ASP A 15 -12.91 4.10 -6.98
CA ASP A 15 -14.29 4.55 -6.74
C ASP A 15 -14.32 5.65 -5.67
N GLU A 16 -15.27 6.59 -5.75
CA GLU A 16 -15.32 7.77 -4.87
C GLU A 16 -15.71 7.46 -3.41
N GLU A 17 -16.23 6.26 -3.15
CA GLU A 17 -16.77 5.88 -1.83
C GLU A 17 -15.76 5.15 -0.92
N ASP A 18 -14.56 4.81 -1.41
CA ASP A 18 -13.53 4.13 -0.63
C ASP A 18 -12.53 5.15 -0.04
N THR A 19 -12.66 5.44 1.27
CA THR A 19 -11.71 6.29 2.03
C THR A 19 -10.84 5.44 2.97
N PRO A 20 -9.75 4.82 2.47
CA PRO A 20 -8.91 3.90 3.25
C PRO A 20 -8.11 4.53 4.41
N GLY A 21 -8.07 5.87 4.57
CA GLY A 21 -7.33 6.54 5.64
C GLY A 21 -8.02 6.58 7.02
N ALA A 22 -9.36 6.74 7.06
CA ALA A 22 -10.09 6.98 8.31
C ALA A 22 -10.04 5.80 9.30
N LEU A 23 -9.81 4.59 8.79
CA LEU A 23 -9.79 3.37 9.60
C LEU A 23 -8.50 3.22 10.41
N LEU A 24 -7.36 3.70 9.91
CA LEU A 24 -6.08 3.62 10.62
C LEU A 24 -6.06 4.56 11.83
N GLU A 25 -6.53 5.80 11.64
CA GLU A 25 -6.67 6.78 12.73
C GLU A 25 -7.60 6.24 13.82
N THR A 26 -8.80 5.79 13.43
CA THR A 26 -9.78 5.18 14.34
C THR A 26 -9.18 3.96 15.06
N TYR A 27 -8.41 3.14 14.35
CA TYR A 27 -7.74 1.97 14.93
C TYR A 27 -6.71 2.37 15.99
N LEU A 28 -5.86 3.36 15.70
CA LEU A 28 -4.86 3.85 16.65
C LEU A 28 -5.53 4.51 17.87
N GLU A 29 -6.54 5.34 17.69
CA GLU A 29 -7.28 5.97 18.80
C GLU A 29 -7.84 4.94 19.79
N ASN A 30 -8.39 3.84 19.28
CA ASN A 30 -8.99 2.81 20.12
C ASN A 30 -7.97 1.83 20.71
N PHE A 31 -6.89 1.52 19.99
CA PHE A 31 -6.04 0.37 20.31
C PHE A 31 -4.59 0.71 20.63
N ASP A 32 -4.13 1.95 20.49
CA ASP A 32 -2.73 2.32 20.69
C ASP A 32 -2.17 1.73 21.99
N HIS A 33 -2.90 1.83 23.11
CA HIS A 33 -2.47 1.31 24.41
C HIS A 33 -2.23 -0.22 24.48
N LEU A 34 -2.77 -1.00 23.54
CA LEU A 34 -2.62 -2.46 23.46
C LEU A 34 -1.52 -2.89 22.47
N LEU A 35 -1.01 -1.98 21.64
CA LEU A 35 -0.02 -2.30 20.62
C LEU A 35 1.40 -2.24 21.20
N PRO A 36 2.31 -3.10 20.76
CA PRO A 36 3.73 -2.95 21.09
C PRO A 36 4.31 -1.72 20.40
N ASP A 37 5.29 -1.06 21.04
CA ASP A 37 5.84 0.24 20.60
C ASP A 37 6.31 0.24 19.13
N TRP A 38 6.96 -0.83 18.69
CA TRP A 38 7.42 -0.94 17.30
C TRP A 38 6.25 -0.87 16.30
N LEU A 39 5.10 -1.47 16.63
CA LEU A 39 3.94 -1.49 15.75
C LEU A 39 3.24 -0.13 15.76
N LYS A 40 3.18 0.55 16.91
CA LYS A 40 2.67 1.92 16.99
C LYS A 40 3.49 2.84 16.09
N ASN A 41 4.80 2.76 16.18
CA ASN A 41 5.70 3.59 15.39
C ASN A 41 5.51 3.30 13.90
N PHE A 42 5.49 2.02 13.51
CA PHE A 42 5.23 1.64 12.12
C PHE A 42 3.88 2.16 11.61
N LEU A 43 2.80 1.96 12.36
CA LEU A 43 1.45 2.39 11.97
C LEU A 43 1.27 3.91 11.95
N ARG A 44 2.12 4.68 12.64
CA ARG A 44 2.12 6.15 12.59
C ARG A 44 2.98 6.71 11.46
N GLU A 45 3.89 5.91 10.91
CA GLU A 45 4.76 6.29 9.79
C GLU A 45 4.19 5.91 8.42
N ILE A 46 3.08 5.16 8.41
CA ILE A 46 2.42 4.69 7.19
C ILE A 46 1.14 5.49 6.94
N GLU A 47 0.94 5.88 5.69
CA GLU A 47 -0.31 6.46 5.21
C GLU A 47 -0.79 5.64 4.01
N VAL A 48 -2.10 5.38 3.92
CA VAL A 48 -2.68 4.78 2.72
C VAL A 48 -2.98 5.93 1.75
N MET A 49 -2.46 5.85 0.53
CA MET A 49 -2.71 6.88 -0.47
C MET A 49 -4.17 6.89 -0.91
N THR A 50 -4.78 8.07 -0.95
CA THR A 50 -6.15 8.30 -1.38
C THR A 50 -6.22 8.77 -2.84
N LYS A 51 -7.43 8.94 -3.36
CA LYS A 51 -7.64 9.49 -4.72
C LYS A 51 -7.02 10.88 -4.83
N GLU A 52 -7.16 11.71 -3.81
CA GLU A 52 -6.60 13.07 -3.76
C GLU A 52 -5.07 13.07 -3.87
N ASP A 53 -4.38 12.11 -3.25
CA ASP A 53 -2.92 11.98 -3.39
C ASP A 53 -2.51 11.72 -4.86
N PHE A 54 -3.26 10.89 -5.58
CA PHE A 54 -3.01 10.62 -6.99
C PHE A 54 -3.41 11.78 -7.90
N GLU A 55 -4.48 12.50 -7.58
CA GLU A 55 -4.85 13.76 -8.26
C GLU A 55 -3.75 14.81 -8.10
N GLU A 56 -3.17 14.96 -6.91
CA GLU A 56 -2.05 15.87 -6.66
C GLU A 56 -0.81 15.52 -7.50
N LEU A 57 -0.47 14.23 -7.63
CA LEU A 57 0.62 13.79 -8.51
C LEU A 57 0.33 14.17 -9.97
N LYS A 58 -0.89 13.94 -10.43
CA LYS A 58 -1.32 14.27 -11.80
C LYS A 58 -1.26 15.78 -12.07
N GLU A 59 -1.75 16.60 -11.14
CA GLU A 59 -1.70 18.07 -11.23
C GLU A 59 -0.25 18.60 -11.32
N LYS A 60 0.68 17.94 -10.61
CA LYS A 60 2.12 18.23 -10.66
C LYS A 60 2.84 17.65 -11.88
N ASN A 61 2.12 17.00 -12.80
CA ASN A 61 2.68 16.31 -13.97
C ASN A 61 3.73 15.25 -13.57
N LEU A 62 3.44 14.51 -12.50
CA LEU A 62 4.21 13.38 -11.99
C LEU A 62 3.50 12.06 -12.27
N ASP A 63 4.28 11.01 -12.46
CA ASP A 63 3.84 9.62 -12.57
C ASP A 63 4.67 8.74 -11.63
N ILE A 64 4.31 7.46 -11.53
CA ILE A 64 4.96 6.49 -10.64
C ILE A 64 5.34 5.21 -11.37
N GLY A 65 6.43 4.56 -10.96
CA GLY A 65 6.82 3.25 -11.49
C GLY A 65 7.87 3.33 -12.60
N VAL A 66 9.15 3.23 -12.23
CA VAL A 66 10.27 3.13 -13.19
C VAL A 66 10.66 1.66 -13.42
N PRO A 67 11.34 1.31 -14.53
CA PRO A 67 11.65 -0.09 -14.87
C PRO A 67 12.46 -0.84 -13.80
N ASP A 68 13.37 -0.15 -13.12
CA ASP A 68 14.30 -0.73 -12.15
C ASP A 68 13.80 -0.65 -10.69
N ASP A 69 12.53 -0.27 -10.47
CA ASP A 69 11.96 -0.25 -9.12
C ASP A 69 12.14 -1.61 -8.42
N PRO A 70 12.67 -1.64 -7.18
CA PRO A 70 12.83 -2.89 -6.45
C PRO A 70 11.47 -3.49 -6.12
N TRP A 71 11.40 -4.81 -6.20
CA TRP A 71 10.20 -5.57 -5.90
C TRP A 71 10.53 -6.99 -5.45
N PHE A 72 9.62 -7.59 -4.68
CA PHE A 72 9.68 -9.02 -4.36
C PHE A 72 8.26 -9.58 -4.21
N ASN A 73 8.14 -10.91 -4.19
CA ASN A 73 6.88 -11.60 -3.94
C ASN A 73 6.94 -12.34 -2.59
N CYS A 74 5.90 -12.19 -1.78
CA CYS A 74 5.59 -13.07 -0.67
C CYS A 74 4.81 -14.28 -1.18
N ASP A 75 5.46 -15.45 -1.15
CA ASP A 75 4.90 -16.72 -1.59
C ASP A 75 4.41 -17.61 -0.44
N TRP A 76 4.38 -17.10 0.80
CA TRP A 76 3.93 -17.83 1.98
C TRP A 76 2.39 -17.94 2.04
N PRO A 77 1.79 -19.07 1.66
CA PRO A 77 0.35 -19.14 1.44
C PRO A 77 -0.46 -19.00 2.73
N THR A 78 0.15 -19.32 3.88
CA THR A 78 -0.47 -19.17 5.21
C THR A 78 -0.45 -17.72 5.71
N LEU A 79 0.51 -16.91 5.25
CA LEU A 79 0.64 -15.52 5.66
C LEU A 79 -0.34 -14.61 4.92
N ILE A 80 -0.55 -14.88 3.63
CA ILE A 80 -1.36 -14.03 2.74
C ILE A 80 -2.78 -13.78 3.29
N PRO A 81 -3.58 -14.81 3.67
CA PRO A 81 -4.92 -14.56 4.20
C PRO A 81 -4.93 -13.74 5.49
N ARG A 82 -3.98 -14.00 6.40
CA ARG A 82 -3.89 -13.29 7.69
C ARG A 82 -3.48 -11.84 7.50
N LEU A 83 -2.53 -11.61 6.60
CA LEU A 83 -2.06 -10.28 6.25
C LEU A 83 -3.20 -9.47 5.59
N LEU A 84 -3.88 -10.04 4.60
CA LEU A 84 -4.99 -9.36 3.93
C LEU A 84 -6.13 -9.01 4.85
N TYR A 85 -6.53 -9.96 5.70
CA TYR A 85 -7.55 -9.72 6.70
C TYR A 85 -7.15 -8.54 7.60
N LYS A 86 -5.90 -8.51 8.07
CA LYS A 86 -5.41 -7.40 8.90
C LYS A 86 -5.36 -6.06 8.18
N MET A 87 -4.92 -6.07 6.92
CA MET A 87 -4.86 -4.86 6.12
C MET A 87 -6.25 -4.27 5.92
N ILE A 88 -7.26 -5.09 5.60
CA ILE A 88 -8.64 -4.60 5.41
C ILE A 88 -9.19 -3.94 6.68
N HIS A 89 -8.93 -4.54 7.84
CA HIS A 89 -9.47 -4.07 9.12
C HIS A 89 -8.76 -2.84 9.70
N VAL A 90 -7.52 -2.59 9.30
CA VAL A 90 -6.74 -1.43 9.79
C VAL A 90 -6.66 -0.32 8.75
N PHE A 91 -6.56 -0.67 7.47
CA PHE A 91 -6.32 0.26 6.35
C PHE A 91 -7.52 0.37 5.40
N GLY A 92 -8.65 -0.29 5.69
CA GLY A 92 -9.81 -0.30 4.81
C GLY A 92 -9.66 -1.18 3.60
N TYR A 93 -10.70 -1.22 2.76
CA TYR A 93 -10.68 -2.03 1.55
C TYR A 93 -9.64 -1.47 0.55
N PRO A 94 -8.87 -2.35 -0.11
CA PRO A 94 -7.94 -1.93 -1.14
C PRO A 94 -8.68 -1.40 -2.37
N ILE A 95 -7.94 -0.76 -3.27
CA ILE A 95 -8.43 -0.48 -4.62
C ILE A 95 -8.67 -1.82 -5.31
N ILE A 96 -9.93 -2.15 -5.64
CA ILE A 96 -10.32 -3.39 -6.32
C ILE A 96 -10.38 -3.14 -7.83
N LYS A 97 -9.59 -3.88 -8.61
CA LYS A 97 -9.55 -3.72 -10.06
C LYS A 97 -10.40 -4.79 -10.73
N THR A 98 -11.16 -4.39 -11.76
CA THR A 98 -11.90 -5.35 -12.59
C THR A 98 -10.93 -6.13 -13.51
N PHE A 99 -11.31 -7.36 -13.90
CA PHE A 99 -10.51 -8.38 -14.60
C PHE A 99 -9.78 -7.99 -15.91
N GLN A 100 -9.82 -6.72 -16.34
CA GLN A 100 -9.23 -6.24 -17.60
C GLN A 100 -7.88 -5.53 -17.43
N SER A 101 -7.40 -5.27 -16.21
CA SER A 101 -6.17 -4.50 -16.01
C SER A 101 -4.89 -5.35 -16.02
N ARG A 102 -3.74 -4.73 -16.30
CA ARG A 102 -2.39 -5.33 -16.22
C ARG A 102 -1.92 -5.56 -14.76
N HIS A 103 -2.79 -5.30 -13.79
CA HIS A 103 -2.52 -5.22 -12.36
C HIS A 103 -3.28 -6.32 -11.60
N GLY A 104 -2.96 -6.48 -10.31
CA GLY A 104 -3.62 -7.44 -9.42
C GLY A 104 -5.13 -7.24 -9.28
N LEU A 105 -5.83 -8.21 -8.66
CA LEU A 105 -7.26 -8.08 -8.34
C LEU A 105 -7.51 -6.97 -7.31
N PHE A 106 -6.56 -6.71 -6.42
CA PHE A 106 -6.55 -5.56 -5.53
C PHE A 106 -5.15 -4.95 -5.38
N ALA A 107 -5.10 -3.67 -5.01
CA ALA A 107 -3.86 -2.97 -4.69
C ALA A 107 -4.05 -1.98 -3.54
N TYR A 108 -3.08 -1.95 -2.63
CA TYR A 108 -2.84 -0.83 -1.73
C TYR A 108 -1.63 -0.04 -2.24
N PHE A 109 -1.68 1.28 -2.05
CA PHE A 109 -0.53 2.16 -2.19
C PHE A 109 -0.30 2.84 -0.85
N PHE A 110 0.89 2.66 -0.30
CA PHE A 110 1.27 3.23 0.98
C PHE A 110 2.34 4.29 0.78
N ARG A 111 2.23 5.40 1.49
CA ARG A 111 3.35 6.29 1.75
C ARG A 111 4.04 5.83 3.03
N TYR A 112 5.33 5.56 2.96
CA TYR A 112 6.14 5.14 4.10
C TYR A 112 7.53 5.77 4.02
N LYS A 113 7.90 6.57 5.02
CA LYS A 113 9.17 7.34 5.06
C LYS A 113 9.44 8.17 3.80
N GLY A 114 8.39 8.66 3.14
CA GLY A 114 8.50 9.44 1.89
C GLY A 114 8.57 8.60 0.60
N HIS A 115 8.50 7.28 0.71
CA HIS A 115 8.46 6.36 -0.45
C HIS A 115 7.03 5.91 -0.71
N ILE A 116 6.70 5.62 -1.97
CA ILE A 116 5.45 4.96 -2.34
C ILE A 116 5.72 3.46 -2.45
N ILE A 117 4.94 2.66 -1.75
CA ILE A 117 5.02 1.20 -1.77
C ILE A 117 3.67 0.65 -2.19
N ARG A 118 3.68 -0.11 -3.29
CA ARG A 118 2.51 -0.82 -3.78
C ARG A 118 2.52 -2.25 -3.25
N VAL A 119 1.38 -2.66 -2.72
CA VAL A 119 1.11 -4.05 -2.34
C VAL A 119 -0.08 -4.55 -3.16
N ASP A 120 0.12 -5.52 -4.04
CA ASP A 120 -0.94 -6.11 -4.87
C ASP A 120 -0.95 -7.64 -4.81
N ASP A 121 -2.09 -8.27 -5.06
CA ASP A 121 -2.08 -9.70 -5.38
C ASP A 121 -1.73 -9.93 -6.83
N ARG A 122 -0.89 -10.93 -7.09
CA ARG A 122 -0.64 -11.36 -8.45
C ARG A 122 -0.44 -12.86 -8.47
N LYS A 123 -1.24 -13.57 -9.26
CA LYS A 123 -1.11 -15.03 -9.47
C LYS A 123 -0.97 -15.85 -8.17
N GLY A 124 -1.69 -15.46 -7.10
CA GLY A 124 -1.70 -16.18 -5.83
C GLY A 124 -0.59 -15.82 -4.83
N TYR A 125 0.25 -14.84 -5.13
CA TYR A 125 1.21 -14.24 -4.17
C TYR A 125 0.86 -12.78 -3.90
N LEU A 126 1.34 -12.24 -2.77
CA LEU A 126 1.36 -10.80 -2.54
C LEU A 126 2.67 -10.24 -3.07
N ARG A 127 2.59 -9.24 -3.92
CA ARG A 127 3.74 -8.56 -4.47
C ARG A 127 3.92 -7.21 -3.78
N PHE A 128 5.15 -6.93 -3.41
CA PHE A 128 5.59 -5.67 -2.83
C PHE A 128 6.49 -4.99 -3.85
N ILE A 129 6.20 -3.74 -4.18
CA ILE A 129 6.94 -2.97 -5.18
C ILE A 129 7.15 -1.57 -4.62
N HIS A 130 8.39 -1.11 -4.60
CA HIS A 130 8.63 0.33 -4.48
C HIS A 130 8.16 1.02 -5.77
N ARG A 131 7.63 2.23 -5.67
CA ARG A 131 7.16 3.02 -6.81
C ARG A 131 7.87 4.37 -6.81
N THR A 132 8.88 4.51 -7.66
CA THR A 132 9.59 5.78 -7.82
C THR A 132 8.70 6.80 -8.50
N VAL A 133 8.59 7.98 -7.91
CA VAL A 133 7.91 9.15 -8.49
C VAL A 133 8.82 9.82 -9.50
N PHE A 134 8.31 10.14 -10.69
CA PHE A 134 9.10 10.78 -11.74
C PHE A 134 8.26 11.77 -12.55
N PRO A 135 8.85 12.83 -13.16
CA PRO A 135 8.14 13.71 -14.08
C PRO A 135 7.70 12.97 -15.35
N VAL A 136 6.46 13.18 -15.80
CA VAL A 136 5.95 12.54 -17.03
C VAL A 136 6.91 12.76 -18.20
N GLY A 137 7.25 11.68 -18.93
CA GLY A 137 8.23 11.70 -20.02
C GLY A 137 9.69 11.49 -19.59
N LYS A 138 9.97 11.32 -18.29
CA LYS A 138 11.32 11.05 -17.75
C LYS A 138 11.52 9.64 -17.20
N ARG A 139 10.61 8.72 -17.52
CA ARG A 139 10.60 7.35 -16.98
C ARG A 139 11.93 6.61 -17.17
N GLU A 140 12.46 6.63 -18.40
CA GLU A 140 13.71 5.93 -18.76
C GLU A 140 14.97 6.66 -18.23
N GLU A 141 14.83 7.92 -17.83
CA GLU A 141 15.94 8.74 -17.29
C GLU A 141 15.97 8.72 -15.76
N THR A 142 14.96 8.15 -15.10
CA THR A 142 14.81 8.18 -13.65
C THR A 142 15.14 6.83 -13.06
N SER A 143 16.10 6.82 -12.14
CA SER A 143 16.44 5.64 -11.33
C SER A 143 15.76 5.73 -9.96
N PRO A 144 15.46 4.57 -9.33
CA PRO A 144 14.99 4.56 -7.95
C PRO A 144 15.99 5.22 -6.99
N PRO A 145 15.51 5.80 -5.87
CA PRO A 145 16.37 6.26 -4.79
C PRO A 145 17.30 5.15 -4.27
N GLU A 146 18.51 5.50 -3.85
CA GLU A 146 19.52 4.52 -3.37
C GLU A 146 19.04 3.68 -2.17
N ASP A 147 18.13 4.21 -1.37
CA ASP A 147 17.56 3.55 -0.19
C ASP A 147 16.22 2.84 -0.48
N ALA A 148 15.73 2.84 -1.72
CA ALA A 148 14.44 2.25 -2.09
C ALA A 148 14.32 0.77 -1.69
N GLU A 149 15.36 -0.03 -1.92
CA GLU A 149 15.39 -1.46 -1.56
C GLU A 149 15.34 -1.65 -0.04
N LYS A 150 16.16 -0.88 0.70
CA LYS A 150 16.19 -0.93 2.17
C LYS A 150 14.84 -0.54 2.78
N VAL A 151 14.19 0.49 2.25
CA VAL A 151 12.87 0.93 2.72
C VAL A 151 11.80 -0.10 2.41
N LEU A 152 11.88 -0.74 1.24
CA LEU A 152 10.97 -1.83 0.85
C LEU A 152 11.10 -3.05 1.77
N ASP A 153 12.34 -3.44 2.10
CA ASP A 153 12.63 -4.53 3.03
C ASP A 153 12.14 -4.22 4.45
N GLU A 154 12.38 -3.01 4.95
CA GLU A 154 11.89 -2.59 6.27
C GLU A 154 10.36 -2.59 6.33
N PHE A 155 9.70 -2.10 5.28
CA PHE A 155 8.24 -2.10 5.18
C PHE A 155 7.68 -3.52 5.20
N TRP A 156 8.29 -4.41 4.41
CA TRP A 156 7.95 -5.82 4.37
C TRP A 156 8.08 -6.49 5.74
N ASP A 157 9.21 -6.29 6.42
CA ASP A 157 9.47 -6.87 7.72
C ASP A 157 8.45 -6.41 8.75
N ASN A 158 8.14 -5.10 8.78
CA ASN A 158 7.15 -4.54 9.67
C ASN A 158 5.74 -5.06 9.37
N LEU A 159 5.34 -5.11 8.11
CA LEU A 159 4.02 -5.57 7.71
C LEU A 159 3.85 -7.09 7.99
N THR A 160 4.89 -7.88 7.77
CA THR A 160 4.92 -9.31 8.11
C THR A 160 4.86 -9.53 9.61
N ARG A 161 5.66 -8.78 10.38
CA ARG A 161 5.61 -8.82 11.83
C ARG A 161 4.25 -8.40 12.36
N PHE A 162 3.61 -7.42 11.72
CA PHE A 162 2.24 -7.02 12.04
C PHE A 162 1.27 -8.16 11.77
N ALA A 163 1.37 -8.83 10.62
CA ALA A 163 0.54 -10.00 10.31
C ALA A 163 0.67 -11.12 11.36
N LEU A 164 1.88 -11.36 11.88
CA LEU A 164 2.15 -12.41 12.86
C LEU A 164 1.82 -12.04 14.32
N THR A 165 1.80 -10.74 14.65
CA THR A 165 1.56 -10.25 16.01
C THR A 165 0.08 -10.32 16.36
N VAL A 166 -0.30 -10.84 17.52
CA VAL A 166 -1.71 -10.81 17.96
C VAL A 166 -2.11 -9.35 18.23
N THR A 167 -3.10 -8.86 17.48
CA THR A 167 -3.60 -7.49 17.58
C THR A 167 -5.12 -7.49 17.62
N PRO A 168 -5.74 -6.52 18.31
CA PRO A 168 -7.19 -6.33 18.20
C PRO A 168 -7.57 -6.02 16.75
N MET A 169 -8.77 -6.42 16.36
CA MET A 169 -9.36 -6.19 15.05
C MET A 169 -10.66 -5.41 15.24
N ASN A 170 -10.91 -4.38 14.43
CA ASN A 170 -12.14 -3.60 14.49
C ASN A 170 -13.19 -4.23 13.57
N TYR A 171 -14.19 -4.93 14.12
CA TYR A 171 -15.29 -5.50 13.34
C TYR A 171 -16.62 -4.86 13.75
N ALA A 172 -17.12 -3.87 12.98
CA ALA A 172 -18.39 -3.21 13.27
C ALA A 172 -18.52 -2.75 14.74
N GLY A 173 -17.41 -2.31 15.36
CA GLY A 173 -17.36 -1.92 16.77
C GLY A 173 -17.18 -3.08 17.78
N ALA A 174 -17.06 -4.33 17.34
CA ALA A 174 -16.74 -5.50 18.16
C ALA A 174 -15.25 -5.87 18.08
N LEU A 175 -14.69 -6.25 19.23
CA LEU A 175 -13.28 -6.62 19.39
C LEU A 175 -13.06 -8.10 19.08
N GLN A 176 -12.14 -8.39 18.16
CA GLN A 176 -11.64 -9.74 17.91
C GLN A 176 -10.11 -9.77 17.95
N TYR A 177 -9.54 -10.91 18.33
CA TYR A 177 -8.09 -11.15 18.33
C TYR A 177 -7.81 -12.33 17.39
N LEU A 178 -6.90 -12.15 16.44
CA LEU A 178 -6.45 -13.20 15.51
C LEU A 178 -5.10 -13.80 15.89
#